data_AF-A0A525C147-F1
#
_entry.id   AF-A0A525C147-F1
#
_cell.length_a   1.000
_cell.length_b   1.000
_cell.length_c   1.000
_cell.angle_alpha   90.00
_cell.angle_beta   90.00
_cell.angle_gamma   90.00
#
_symmetry.space_group_name_H-M   'P 1'
#
loop_
_entity.id
_entity.type
_entity.pdbx_description
1 polymer ?
#
loop_
_entity_poly.entity_id
_entity_poly.type
_entity_poly.pdbx_seq_one_letter_code
_entity_poly.pdbx_strand_id
1 'polypeptide(L)'
;MKKSLFLSLIILTTYTPNSVALPPNGNVVSGSVTFSNPNETSLQIEQSSNKAIIEYPNFSINNGEQVNFIQPDSSSIALNRVTGNDVSNIFGQLTANGQIFLVNPNGIVFSNNSQVDVGGLVATTLDINNSDFLSGNYSFSQLSEAQNFVINNGKIESIPNGYIALIATRVTNDGDIKSDNGNISLVSADKVQIQINGNQFAIQTDAASWNGIIENKKLLEADGGIILLEANTENKLNESIVNNDGIIKANRIENQGGEIWLKGNSEGDIY
;
A
#
# COMPACT_ATOMS: atom_id res chain seq x y z
N MET A 1 0.58 -71.96 -28.03
CA MET A 1 0.45 -70.54 -28.44
C MET A 1 0.23 -69.70 -27.18
N LYS A 2 1.28 -69.02 -26.67
CA LYS A 2 1.15 -68.10 -25.52
C LYS A 2 0.93 -66.68 -26.05
N LYS A 3 -0.24 -66.10 -25.81
CA LYS A 3 -0.53 -64.68 -26.12
C LYS A 3 0.10 -63.83 -25.02
N SER A 4 1.10 -63.02 -25.37
CA SER A 4 1.65 -61.98 -24.49
C SER A 4 0.76 -60.75 -24.58
N LEU A 5 0.15 -60.34 -23.47
CA LEU A 5 -0.63 -59.11 -23.34
C LEU A 5 0.33 -57.98 -22.97
N PHE A 6 0.53 -57.02 -23.86
CA PHE A 6 1.25 -55.78 -23.55
C PHE A 6 0.29 -54.80 -22.87
N LEU A 7 0.54 -54.48 -21.61
CA LEU A 7 -0.15 -53.44 -20.87
C LEU A 7 0.54 -52.11 -21.19
N SER A 8 -0.13 -51.23 -21.93
CA SER A 8 0.38 -49.88 -22.21
C SER A 8 0.07 -48.98 -21.01
N LEU A 9 1.11 -48.46 -20.37
CA LEU A 9 1.01 -47.55 -19.24
C LEU A 9 0.84 -46.11 -19.77
N ILE A 10 -0.38 -45.58 -19.66
CA ILE A 10 -0.68 -44.19 -20.01
C ILE A 10 -0.30 -43.33 -18.80
N ILE A 11 0.78 -42.56 -18.90
CA ILE A 11 1.15 -41.55 -17.90
C ILE A 11 0.30 -40.30 -18.18
N LEU A 12 -0.75 -40.11 -17.39
CA LEU A 12 -1.54 -38.88 -17.37
C LEU A 12 -0.75 -37.82 -16.60
N THR A 13 -0.04 -36.94 -17.31
CA THR A 13 0.52 -35.72 -16.72
C THR A 13 -0.63 -34.78 -16.40
N THR A 14 -0.99 -34.66 -15.12
CA THR A 14 -1.93 -33.64 -14.65
C THR A 14 -1.27 -32.27 -14.80
N TYR A 15 -1.68 -31.51 -15.81
CA TYR A 15 -1.37 -30.09 -15.90
C TYR A 15 -2.18 -29.41 -14.79
N THR A 16 -1.56 -29.06 -13.66
CA THR A 16 -2.16 -28.13 -12.73
C THR A 16 -2.05 -26.76 -13.40
N PRO A 17 -3.14 -26.14 -13.85
CA PRO A 17 -3.05 -24.75 -14.29
C PRO A 17 -2.46 -23.97 -13.11
N ASN A 18 -1.38 -23.22 -13.35
CA ASN A 18 -1.00 -22.18 -12.40
C ASN A 18 -2.25 -21.34 -12.23
N SER A 19 -2.81 -21.33 -11.02
CA SER A 19 -3.98 -20.53 -10.70
C SER A 19 -3.53 -19.07 -10.79
N VAL A 20 -3.75 -18.47 -11.95
CA VAL A 20 -3.73 -17.02 -12.12
C VAL A 20 -4.78 -16.48 -11.16
N ALA A 21 -4.36 -15.65 -10.21
CA ALA A 21 -5.20 -15.03 -9.20
C ALA A 21 -4.90 -13.52 -9.17
N LEU A 22 -5.01 -12.90 -10.34
CA LEU A 22 -5.26 -11.46 -10.47
C LEU A 22 -6.46 -11.07 -9.60
N PRO A 23 -6.51 -9.83 -9.09
CA PRO A 23 -7.72 -9.38 -8.43
C PRO A 23 -8.88 -9.45 -9.43
N PRO A 24 -10.06 -9.93 -9.02
CA PRO A 24 -11.22 -9.95 -9.90
C PRO A 24 -11.56 -8.53 -10.35
N ASN A 25 -12.26 -8.41 -11.49
CA ASN A 25 -12.80 -7.11 -11.89
C ASN A 25 -13.66 -6.54 -10.75
N GLY A 26 -13.30 -5.36 -10.27
CA GLY A 26 -13.97 -4.73 -9.15
C GLY A 26 -15.32 -4.14 -9.53
N ASN A 27 -16.17 -3.94 -8.54
CA ASN A 27 -17.42 -3.21 -8.68
C ASN A 27 -17.12 -1.70 -8.67
N VAL A 28 -17.39 -1.00 -9.78
CA VAL A 28 -17.19 0.45 -9.86
C VAL A 28 -18.36 1.15 -9.18
N VAL A 29 -18.10 1.73 -7.99
CA VAL A 29 -19.10 2.44 -7.20
C VAL A 29 -19.21 3.91 -7.62
N SER A 30 -18.10 4.50 -8.07
CA SER A 30 -18.06 5.88 -8.56
C SER A 30 -16.92 6.09 -9.55
N GLY A 31 -17.07 7.06 -10.45
CA GLY A 31 -16.13 7.34 -11.52
C GLY A 31 -16.35 6.46 -12.75
N SER A 32 -15.46 6.61 -13.74
CA SER A 32 -15.48 5.86 -14.99
C SER A 32 -14.23 5.01 -15.06
N VAL A 33 -14.40 3.68 -15.01
CA VAL A 33 -13.31 2.70 -15.02
C VAL A 33 -13.67 1.55 -15.94
N THR A 34 -12.72 1.11 -16.76
CA THR A 34 -12.83 -0.11 -17.57
C THR A 34 -11.69 -1.07 -17.26
N PHE A 35 -12.01 -2.37 -17.24
CA PHE A 35 -11.06 -3.44 -16.97
C PHE A 35 -10.75 -4.19 -18.26
N SER A 36 -9.49 -4.52 -18.49
CA SER A 36 -9.06 -5.42 -19.57
C SER A 36 -7.91 -6.30 -19.11
N ASN A 37 -7.76 -7.48 -19.72
CA ASN A 37 -6.66 -8.39 -19.43
C ASN A 37 -5.79 -8.53 -20.70
N PRO A 38 -4.72 -7.73 -20.85
CA PRO A 38 -3.83 -7.83 -22.02
C PRO A 38 -3.24 -9.23 -22.22
N ASN A 39 -3.07 -9.97 -21.12
CA ASN A 39 -2.69 -11.38 -21.09
C ASN A 39 -3.19 -12.01 -19.78
N GLU A 40 -2.95 -13.32 -19.60
CA GLU A 40 -3.41 -14.06 -18.43
C GLU A 40 -2.86 -13.50 -17.11
N THR A 41 -1.63 -12.98 -17.06
CA THR A 41 -1.00 -12.50 -15.82
C THR A 41 -1.07 -10.98 -15.66
N SER A 42 -1.85 -10.28 -16.47
CA SER A 42 -1.96 -8.82 -16.44
C SER A 42 -3.41 -8.35 -16.36
N LEU A 43 -3.69 -7.46 -15.41
CA LEU A 43 -4.93 -6.68 -15.36
C LEU A 43 -4.60 -5.21 -15.66
N GLN A 44 -5.30 -4.63 -16.62
CA GLN A 44 -5.24 -3.21 -16.93
C GLN A 44 -6.55 -2.55 -16.51
N ILE A 45 -6.42 -1.48 -15.74
CA ILE A 45 -7.51 -0.69 -15.19
C ILE A 45 -7.41 0.72 -15.77
N GLU A 46 -8.25 1.03 -16.73
CA GLU A 46 -8.32 2.34 -17.36
C GLU A 46 -9.36 3.20 -16.63
N GLN A 47 -8.88 4.17 -15.88
CA GLN A 47 -9.70 5.19 -15.23
C GLN A 47 -9.76 6.43 -16.13
N SER A 48 -10.98 6.90 -16.41
CA SER A 48 -11.22 8.09 -17.25
C SER A 48 -11.73 9.31 -16.45
N SER A 49 -12.07 9.14 -15.18
CA SER A 49 -12.47 10.22 -14.27
C SER A 49 -11.33 10.58 -13.30
N ASN A 50 -11.26 11.81 -12.80
CA ASN A 50 -10.19 12.21 -11.86
C ASN A 50 -10.23 11.45 -10.53
N LYS A 51 -11.40 10.97 -10.12
CA LYS A 51 -11.58 10.09 -8.97
C LYS A 51 -12.40 8.87 -9.36
N ALA A 52 -12.06 7.71 -8.82
CA ALA A 52 -12.83 6.49 -8.94
C ALA A 52 -12.85 5.73 -7.61
N ILE A 53 -13.96 5.04 -7.34
CA ILE A 53 -14.09 4.11 -6.21
C ILE A 53 -14.41 2.74 -6.80
N ILE A 54 -13.57 1.77 -6.49
CA ILE A 54 -13.68 0.39 -6.95
C ILE A 54 -13.66 -0.52 -5.72
N GLU A 55 -14.69 -1.34 -5.59
CA GLU A 55 -14.80 -2.32 -4.51
C GLU A 55 -14.45 -3.72 -5.00
N TYR A 56 -13.66 -4.45 -4.21
CA TYR A 56 -13.18 -5.79 -4.55
C TYR A 56 -13.50 -6.76 -3.42
N PRO A 57 -13.95 -7.99 -3.71
CA PRO A 57 -14.01 -9.03 -2.68
C PRO A 57 -12.61 -9.43 -2.19
N ASN A 58 -11.60 -9.38 -3.05
CA ASN A 58 -10.18 -9.55 -2.72
C ASN A 58 -9.35 -8.66 -3.65
N PHE A 59 -8.29 -8.03 -3.14
CA PHE A 59 -7.30 -7.36 -3.97
C PHE A 59 -5.91 -7.91 -3.64
N SER A 60 -5.46 -8.90 -4.39
CA SER A 60 -4.13 -9.51 -4.28
C SER A 60 -3.51 -9.63 -5.67
N ILE A 61 -2.18 -9.64 -5.75
CA ILE A 61 -1.41 -9.74 -6.99
C ILE A 61 -0.33 -10.79 -6.74
N ASN A 62 -0.37 -11.95 -7.37
CA ASN A 62 0.62 -12.99 -7.13
C ASN A 62 1.97 -12.66 -7.80
N ASN A 63 2.99 -13.42 -7.43
CA ASN A 63 4.29 -13.35 -8.09
C ASN A 63 4.15 -13.64 -9.59
N GLY A 64 4.74 -12.80 -10.43
CA GLY A 64 4.62 -12.87 -11.89
C GLY A 64 3.35 -12.25 -12.48
N GLU A 65 2.45 -11.74 -11.64
CA GLU A 65 1.27 -10.98 -12.06
C GLU A 65 1.51 -9.47 -11.97
N GLN A 66 0.75 -8.71 -12.76
CA GLN A 66 0.77 -7.26 -12.73
C GLN A 66 -0.64 -6.65 -12.79
N VAL A 67 -0.84 -5.57 -12.04
CA VAL A 67 -2.00 -4.69 -12.16
C VAL A 67 -1.52 -3.31 -12.56
N ASN A 68 -2.00 -2.80 -13.69
CA ASN A 68 -1.61 -1.51 -14.23
C ASN A 68 -2.81 -0.56 -14.29
N PHE A 69 -2.73 0.55 -13.57
CA PHE A 69 -3.70 1.64 -13.63
C PHE A 69 -3.25 2.70 -14.63
N ILE A 70 -4.11 2.98 -15.60
CA ILE A 70 -3.97 4.09 -16.54
C ILE A 70 -5.02 5.13 -16.16
N GLN A 71 -4.58 6.24 -15.60
CA GLN A 71 -5.42 7.32 -15.07
C GLN A 71 -5.24 8.61 -15.90
N PRO A 72 -6.16 9.59 -15.83
CA PRO A 72 -6.08 10.80 -16.65
C PRO A 72 -4.77 11.58 -16.48
N ASP A 73 -4.29 11.69 -15.24
CA ASP A 73 -3.04 12.38 -14.89
C ASP A 73 -2.50 11.90 -13.53
N SER A 74 -1.36 12.45 -13.11
CA SER A 74 -0.73 12.13 -11.82
C SER A 74 -1.51 12.60 -10.59
N SER A 75 -2.50 13.49 -10.76
CA SER A 75 -3.38 13.99 -9.69
C SER A 75 -4.62 13.12 -9.47
N SER A 76 -4.90 12.23 -10.42
CA SER A 76 -6.08 11.36 -10.40
C SER A 76 -5.92 10.24 -9.37
N ILE A 77 -7.01 9.89 -8.68
CA ILE A 77 -6.98 8.94 -7.55
C ILE A 77 -7.94 7.77 -7.79
N ALA A 78 -7.46 6.54 -7.62
CA ALA A 78 -8.27 5.33 -7.56
C ALA A 78 -8.34 4.84 -6.12
N LEU A 79 -9.54 4.87 -5.52
CA LEU A 79 -9.81 4.19 -4.26
C LEU A 79 -10.19 2.73 -4.53
N ASN A 80 -9.31 1.82 -4.14
CA ASN A 80 -9.48 0.37 -4.20
C ASN A 80 -9.83 -0.11 -2.79
N ARG A 81 -11.10 -0.44 -2.55
CA ARG A 81 -11.58 -0.89 -1.24
C ARG A 81 -11.84 -2.40 -1.27
N VAL A 82 -11.20 -3.14 -0.38
CA VAL A 82 -11.49 -4.57 -0.18
C VAL A 82 -12.68 -4.70 0.77
N THR A 83 -13.71 -5.44 0.34
CA THR A 83 -14.96 -5.67 1.08
C THR A 83 -15.11 -7.11 1.57
N GLY A 84 -14.24 -8.02 1.13
CA GLY A 84 -14.15 -9.37 1.68
C GLY A 84 -13.30 -9.44 2.95
N ASN A 85 -12.96 -10.65 3.37
CA ASN A 85 -12.29 -10.93 4.65
C ASN A 85 -10.81 -11.32 4.51
N ASP A 86 -10.26 -11.25 3.30
CA ASP A 86 -8.91 -11.70 3.01
C ASP A 86 -7.91 -10.53 3.05
N VAL A 87 -6.70 -10.83 3.55
CA VAL A 87 -5.53 -9.96 3.45
C VAL A 87 -5.20 -9.67 1.98
N SER A 88 -4.82 -8.42 1.69
CA SER A 88 -4.26 -8.05 0.39
C SER A 88 -2.81 -8.50 0.29
N ASN A 89 -2.56 -9.53 -0.52
CA ASN A 89 -1.21 -10.04 -0.76
C ASN A 89 -0.67 -9.48 -2.08
N ILE A 90 0.17 -8.45 -2.00
CA ILE A 90 0.82 -7.82 -3.15
C ILE A 90 2.20 -8.45 -3.31
N PHE A 91 2.28 -9.49 -4.12
CA PHE A 91 3.49 -10.26 -4.39
C PHE A 91 4.05 -10.04 -5.80
N GLY A 92 3.25 -9.47 -6.70
CA GLY A 92 3.64 -9.06 -8.04
C GLY A 92 3.81 -7.56 -8.19
N GLN A 93 3.45 -7.03 -9.36
CA GLN A 93 3.64 -5.63 -9.72
C GLN A 93 2.34 -4.82 -9.64
N LEU A 94 2.40 -3.63 -9.07
CA LEU A 94 1.33 -2.64 -9.09
C LEU A 94 1.86 -1.33 -9.65
N THR A 95 1.39 -0.93 -10.83
CA THR A 95 1.83 0.31 -11.49
C THR A 95 0.67 1.28 -11.68
N ALA A 96 0.92 2.57 -11.49
CA ALA A 96 -0.06 3.62 -11.76
C ALA A 96 0.62 4.93 -12.16
N ASN A 97 0.13 5.60 -13.20
CA ASN A 97 0.61 6.95 -13.51
C ASN A 97 0.03 8.02 -12.57
N GLY A 98 -1.05 7.70 -11.83
CA GLY A 98 -1.65 8.53 -10.79
C GLY A 98 -1.59 7.87 -9.42
N GLN A 99 -2.54 8.22 -8.55
CA GLN A 99 -2.53 7.87 -7.13
C GLN A 99 -3.43 6.67 -6.84
N ILE A 100 -2.96 5.80 -5.95
CA ILE A 100 -3.66 4.59 -5.51
C ILE A 100 -3.92 4.68 -4.01
N PHE A 101 -5.20 4.61 -3.62
CA PHE A 101 -5.61 4.36 -2.24
C PHE A 101 -6.05 2.90 -2.15
N LEU A 102 -5.31 2.07 -1.43
CA LEU A 102 -5.65 0.69 -1.13
C LEU A 102 -6.13 0.59 0.32
N VAL A 103 -7.42 0.32 0.48
CA VAL A 103 -8.09 0.13 1.78
C VAL A 103 -8.41 -1.35 1.95
N ASN A 104 -7.82 -1.98 2.96
CA ASN A 104 -8.19 -3.34 3.35
C ASN A 104 -8.14 -3.50 4.88
N PRO A 105 -9.30 -3.50 5.56
CA PRO A 105 -9.37 -3.69 7.02
C PRO A 105 -8.75 -4.99 7.52
N ASN A 106 -8.59 -6.00 6.66
CA ASN A 106 -7.99 -7.29 7.04
C ASN A 106 -6.45 -7.28 7.02
N GLY A 107 -5.83 -6.22 6.51
CA GLY A 107 -4.38 -6.09 6.41
C GLY A 107 -3.84 -6.14 4.98
N ILE A 108 -2.61 -5.64 4.82
CA ILE A 108 -1.92 -5.53 3.53
C ILE A 108 -0.48 -6.00 3.69
N VAL A 109 -0.02 -6.85 2.76
CA VAL A 109 1.35 -7.37 2.72
C VAL A 109 1.94 -7.15 1.33
N PHE A 110 3.07 -6.47 1.28
CA PHE A 110 3.94 -6.41 0.11
C PHE A 110 5.10 -7.40 0.32
N SER A 111 5.29 -8.38 -0.56
CA SER A 111 6.36 -9.38 -0.40
C SER A 111 7.69 -8.93 -0.99
N ASN A 112 8.77 -9.66 -0.71
CA ASN A 112 10.13 -9.31 -1.13
C ASN A 112 10.30 -9.09 -2.64
N ASN A 113 9.47 -9.74 -3.47
CA ASN A 113 9.55 -9.61 -4.92
C ASN A 113 8.52 -8.63 -5.50
N SER A 114 7.70 -8.02 -4.63
CA SER A 114 6.71 -7.06 -5.08
C SER A 114 7.36 -5.73 -5.45
N GLN A 115 6.81 -5.11 -6.49
CA GLN A 115 7.18 -3.76 -6.88
C GLN A 115 5.93 -2.92 -7.10
N VAL A 116 5.88 -1.77 -6.42
CA VAL A 116 4.80 -0.80 -6.51
C VAL A 116 5.38 0.51 -7.01
N ASP A 117 5.00 0.94 -8.22
CA ASP A 117 5.46 2.18 -8.83
C ASP A 117 4.24 3.07 -9.16
N VAL A 118 4.02 4.13 -8.39
CA VAL A 118 2.77 4.94 -8.47
C VAL A 118 3.02 6.44 -8.42
N GLY A 119 2.02 7.25 -8.77
CA GLY A 119 2.03 8.70 -8.53
C GLY A 119 1.96 9.07 -7.04
N GLY A 120 1.24 8.26 -6.27
CA GLY A 120 1.18 8.34 -4.81
C GLY A 120 0.43 7.13 -4.24
N LEU A 121 0.75 6.75 -3.01
CA LEU A 121 0.17 5.59 -2.34
C LEU A 121 -0.40 5.96 -0.97
N VAL A 122 -1.63 5.52 -0.71
CA VAL A 122 -2.13 5.28 0.65
C VAL A 122 -2.48 3.81 0.75
N ALA A 123 -1.79 3.05 1.60
CA ALA A 123 -2.13 1.67 1.91
C ALA A 123 -2.53 1.59 3.38
N THR A 124 -3.79 1.24 3.66
CA THR A 124 -4.36 1.40 5.00
C THR A 124 -5.35 0.31 5.38
N THR A 125 -5.44 0.03 6.69
CA THR A 125 -6.51 -0.81 7.28
C THR A 125 -7.68 0.01 7.81
N LEU A 126 -7.56 1.35 7.83
CA LEU A 126 -8.69 2.24 8.10
C LEU A 126 -9.56 2.38 6.84
N ASP A 127 -10.82 2.78 7.01
CA ASP A 127 -11.72 3.08 5.89
C ASP A 127 -12.09 4.56 5.83
N ILE A 128 -12.60 4.97 4.67
CA ILE A 128 -13.05 6.32 4.36
C ILE A 128 -14.45 6.28 3.77
N ASN A 129 -15.34 7.20 4.13
CA ASN A 129 -16.65 7.28 3.49
C ASN A 129 -16.52 7.69 2.02
N ASN A 130 -17.38 7.16 1.15
CA ASN A 130 -17.38 7.53 -0.27
C ASN A 130 -17.54 9.04 -0.50
N SER A 131 -18.42 9.70 0.27
CA SER A 131 -18.62 11.15 0.17
C SER A 131 -17.40 11.97 0.57
N ASP A 132 -16.67 11.51 1.59
CA ASP A 132 -15.44 12.14 2.08
C ASP A 132 -14.34 12.04 1.01
N PHE A 133 -14.14 10.83 0.46
CA PHE A 133 -13.21 10.62 -0.65
C PHE A 133 -13.54 11.50 -1.87
N LEU A 134 -14.81 11.51 -2.30
CA LEU A 134 -15.23 12.25 -3.49
C LEU A 134 -15.07 13.77 -3.31
N SER A 135 -15.40 14.29 -2.12
CA SER A 135 -15.22 15.71 -1.79
C SER A 135 -13.77 16.13 -1.53
N GLY A 136 -12.83 15.18 -1.43
CA GLY A 136 -11.42 15.46 -1.13
C GLY A 136 -11.15 15.67 0.35
N ASN A 137 -12.13 15.40 1.21
CA ASN A 137 -11.95 15.31 2.64
C ASN A 137 -11.43 13.92 3.00
N TYR A 138 -10.11 13.70 2.95
CA TYR A 138 -9.53 12.38 3.19
C TYR A 138 -9.45 12.03 4.69
N SER A 139 -10.60 11.82 5.32
CA SER A 139 -10.75 11.38 6.71
C SER A 139 -10.93 9.86 6.76
N PHE A 140 -9.89 9.16 7.22
CA PHE A 140 -9.91 7.72 7.44
C PHE A 140 -10.16 7.41 8.92
N SER A 141 -10.95 6.38 9.19
CA SER A 141 -11.24 5.91 10.56
C SER A 141 -11.27 4.39 10.61
N GLN A 142 -10.85 3.83 11.74
CA GLN A 142 -10.86 2.40 11.97
C GLN A 142 -12.30 1.86 11.98
N LEU A 143 -12.55 0.80 11.21
CA LEU A 143 -13.85 0.10 11.20
C LEU A 143 -13.95 -1.04 12.20
N SER A 144 -12.82 -1.72 12.47
CA SER A 144 -12.81 -2.92 13.32
C SER A 144 -11.43 -3.23 13.91
N GLU A 145 -11.40 -4.11 14.91
CA GLU A 145 -10.17 -4.56 15.58
C GLU A 145 -9.39 -5.64 14.80
N ALA A 146 -9.97 -6.23 13.75
CA ALA A 146 -9.38 -7.39 13.09
C ALA A 146 -8.14 -7.03 12.25
N GLN A 147 -7.04 -7.79 12.44
CA GLN A 147 -5.83 -7.82 11.58
C GLN A 147 -5.35 -6.47 11.02
N ASN A 148 -5.09 -5.52 11.92
CA ASN A 148 -4.65 -4.17 11.57
C ASN A 148 -3.13 -4.09 11.35
N PHE A 149 -2.64 -4.67 10.26
CA PHE A 149 -1.24 -4.52 9.87
C PHE A 149 -1.02 -4.14 8.40
N VAL A 150 0.01 -3.33 8.17
CA VAL A 150 0.60 -3.10 6.86
C VAL A 150 2.07 -3.49 6.93
N ILE A 151 2.48 -4.45 6.13
CA ILE A 151 3.86 -4.95 6.11
C ILE A 151 4.42 -4.77 4.70
N ASN A 152 5.48 -3.97 4.58
CA ASN A 152 6.27 -3.90 3.36
C ASN A 152 7.53 -4.75 3.50
N ASN A 153 7.72 -5.72 2.61
CA ASN A 153 9.01 -6.40 2.44
C ASN A 153 9.61 -6.17 1.04
N GLY A 154 8.86 -5.52 0.14
CA GLY A 154 9.22 -5.30 -1.25
C GLY A 154 9.70 -3.88 -1.51
N LYS A 155 9.53 -3.43 -2.76
CA LYS A 155 9.89 -2.08 -3.20
C LYS A 155 8.63 -1.25 -3.46
N ILE A 156 8.53 -0.09 -2.83
CA ILE A 156 7.46 0.89 -3.06
C ILE A 156 8.11 2.20 -3.47
N GLU A 157 7.80 2.69 -4.66
CA GLU A 157 8.33 3.95 -5.18
C GLU A 157 7.19 4.84 -5.68
N SER A 158 7.22 6.12 -5.29
CA SER A 158 6.37 7.13 -5.90
C SER A 158 7.13 7.93 -6.95
N ILE A 159 6.41 8.60 -7.85
CA ILE A 159 7.01 9.66 -8.67
C ILE A 159 7.65 10.75 -7.79
N PRO A 160 8.56 11.57 -8.33
CA PRO A 160 9.11 12.71 -7.60
C PRO A 160 8.02 13.70 -7.14
N ASN A 161 8.14 14.22 -5.93
CA ASN A 161 7.13 15.03 -5.22
C ASN A 161 5.81 14.28 -4.92
N GLY A 162 5.79 12.95 -5.08
CA GLY A 162 4.68 12.12 -4.68
C GLY A 162 4.62 11.90 -3.17
N TYR A 163 3.86 10.89 -2.76
CA TYR A 163 3.77 10.50 -1.35
C TYR A 163 3.49 9.01 -1.21
N ILE A 164 3.91 8.44 -0.08
CA ILE A 164 3.63 7.07 0.34
C ILE A 164 3.20 7.10 1.80
N ALA A 165 1.98 6.66 2.10
CA ALA A 165 1.47 6.52 3.45
C ALA A 165 1.05 5.07 3.73
N LEU A 166 1.70 4.45 4.72
CA LEU A 166 1.32 3.15 5.25
C LEU A 166 0.67 3.37 6.63
N ILE A 167 -0.61 3.00 6.75
CA ILE A 167 -1.42 3.39 7.92
C ILE A 167 -2.15 2.17 8.50
N ALA A 168 -1.79 1.78 9.72
CA ALA A 168 -2.44 0.69 10.44
C ALA A 168 -2.02 0.70 11.92
N THR A 169 -2.68 -0.08 12.78
CA THR A 169 -2.23 -0.28 14.16
C THR A 169 -0.79 -0.81 14.22
N ARG A 170 -0.40 -1.69 13.29
CA ARG A 170 0.98 -2.14 13.15
C ARG A 170 1.51 -1.89 11.73
N VAL A 171 2.57 -1.11 11.61
CA VAL A 171 3.24 -0.83 10.35
C VAL A 171 4.68 -1.33 10.42
N THR A 172 5.07 -2.19 9.49
CA THR A 172 6.46 -2.67 9.40
C THR A 172 6.99 -2.43 8.00
N ASN A 173 8.12 -1.73 7.89
CA ASN A 173 8.93 -1.67 6.69
C ASN A 173 10.19 -2.54 6.85
N ASP A 174 10.22 -3.68 6.16
CA ASP A 174 11.39 -4.54 5.93
C ASP A 174 11.69 -4.63 4.42
N GLY A 175 11.45 -3.53 3.72
CA GLY A 175 11.71 -3.36 2.29
C GLY A 175 12.24 -1.96 2.01
N ASP A 176 12.11 -1.53 0.76
CA ASP A 176 12.57 -0.21 0.31
C ASP A 176 11.37 0.66 -0.02
N ILE A 177 11.30 1.84 0.60
CA ILE A 177 10.29 2.86 0.31
C ILE A 177 10.99 4.12 -0.17
N LYS A 178 10.65 4.59 -1.38
CA LYS A 178 11.28 5.75 -2.02
C LYS A 178 10.28 6.77 -2.54
N SER A 179 10.51 8.05 -2.25
CA SER A 179 9.68 9.17 -2.69
C SER A 179 10.54 10.44 -2.84
N ASP A 180 11.26 10.55 -3.95
CA ASP A 180 12.20 11.66 -4.21
C ASP A 180 11.50 13.02 -4.12
N ASN A 181 11.99 13.95 -3.29
CA ASN A 181 11.37 15.24 -2.97
C ASN A 181 9.91 15.13 -2.46
N GLY A 182 9.48 13.93 -2.07
CA GLY A 182 8.11 13.61 -1.68
C GLY A 182 7.98 13.37 -0.19
N ASN A 183 6.97 12.59 0.19
CA ASN A 183 6.63 12.35 1.59
C ASN A 183 6.49 10.86 1.85
N ILE A 184 7.10 10.35 2.91
CA ILE A 184 6.85 9.00 3.40
C ILE A 184 6.26 9.09 4.79
N SER A 185 5.17 8.39 5.05
CA SER A 185 4.53 8.38 6.36
C SER A 185 4.19 6.95 6.79
N LEU A 186 4.76 6.50 7.90
CA LEU A 186 4.31 5.28 8.59
C LEU A 186 3.52 5.75 9.82
N VAL A 187 2.25 5.37 9.90
CA VAL A 187 1.33 5.94 10.89
C VAL A 187 0.50 4.85 11.55
N SER A 188 0.41 4.93 12.88
CA SER A 188 -0.54 4.17 13.67
C SER A 188 -1.47 5.12 14.42
N ALA A 189 -2.74 5.14 14.01
CA ALA A 189 -3.80 5.94 14.59
C ALA A 189 -5.17 5.30 14.32
N ASP A 190 -6.17 5.58 15.17
CA ASP A 190 -7.56 5.16 14.95
C ASP A 190 -8.27 6.03 13.91
N LYS A 191 -7.80 7.28 13.75
CA LYS A 191 -8.32 8.23 12.78
C LYS A 191 -7.20 9.10 12.22
N VAL A 192 -7.24 9.27 10.90
CA VAL A 192 -6.25 10.01 10.15
C VAL A 192 -6.93 10.95 9.18
N GLN A 193 -6.54 12.22 9.20
CA GLN A 193 -6.87 13.19 8.17
C GLN A 193 -5.66 13.41 7.28
N ILE A 194 -5.82 13.10 5.99
CA ILE A 194 -4.82 13.39 4.97
C ILE A 194 -5.19 14.70 4.27
N GLN A 195 -4.21 15.58 4.08
CA GLN A 195 -4.33 16.81 3.30
C GLN A 195 -3.43 16.70 2.08
N ILE A 196 -4.01 16.89 0.89
CA ILE A 196 -3.30 16.85 -0.38
C ILE A 196 -3.62 18.13 -1.15
N ASN A 197 -2.61 19.00 -1.30
CA ASN A 197 -2.72 20.27 -2.02
C ASN A 197 -1.58 20.39 -3.03
N GLY A 198 -1.81 19.90 -4.25
CA GLY A 198 -0.74 19.79 -5.25
C GLY A 198 0.35 18.84 -4.76
N ASN A 199 1.57 19.36 -4.58
CA ASN A 199 2.71 18.59 -4.08
C ASN A 199 2.81 18.60 -2.54
N GLN A 200 1.95 19.34 -1.84
CA GLN A 200 1.91 19.33 -0.39
C GLN A 200 1.10 18.14 0.10
N PHE A 201 1.72 17.33 0.95
CA PHE A 201 1.11 16.20 1.63
C PHE A 201 1.32 16.38 3.13
N ALA A 202 0.25 16.24 3.91
CA ALA A 202 0.32 16.26 5.36
C ALA A 202 -0.66 15.25 5.95
N ILE A 203 -0.26 14.68 7.08
CA ILE A 203 -1.08 13.78 7.87
C ILE A 203 -1.31 14.42 9.23
N GLN A 204 -2.55 14.42 9.67
CA GLN A 204 -2.95 14.74 11.03
C GLN A 204 -3.63 13.51 11.60
N THR A 205 -3.33 13.17 12.85
CA THR A 205 -3.89 12.00 13.50
C THR A 205 -4.66 12.42 14.75
N ASP A 206 -5.75 11.71 15.03
CA ASP A 206 -6.29 11.67 16.39
C ASP A 206 -5.57 10.53 17.14
N ALA A 207 -5.51 10.63 18.46
CA ALA A 207 -4.85 9.60 19.26
C ALA A 207 -5.56 8.24 19.15
N ALA A 208 -4.80 7.15 19.10
CA ALA A 208 -5.36 5.80 18.98
C ALA A 208 -5.83 5.26 20.34
N SER A 209 -6.89 4.46 20.32
CA SER A 209 -7.36 3.69 21.48
C SER A 209 -6.42 2.52 21.79
N TRP A 210 -5.63 2.07 20.81
CA TRP A 210 -4.77 0.90 20.87
C TRP A 210 -3.28 1.24 20.77
N ASN A 211 -2.44 0.27 21.12
CA ASN A 211 -0.99 0.42 21.07
C ASN A 211 -0.55 0.35 19.61
N GLY A 212 0.04 1.44 19.13
CA GLY A 212 0.65 1.48 17.81
C GLY A 212 2.04 0.90 17.81
N ILE A 213 2.37 0.12 16.78
CA ILE A 213 3.73 -0.35 16.54
C ILE A 213 4.15 0.06 15.15
N ILE A 214 5.24 0.82 15.06
CA ILE A 214 5.90 1.17 13.82
C ILE A 214 7.32 0.63 13.87
N GLU A 215 7.71 -0.14 12.86
CA GLU A 215 9.07 -0.63 12.71
C GLU A 215 9.60 -0.28 11.32
N ASN A 216 10.74 0.40 11.24
CA ASN A 216 11.54 0.46 10.02
C ASN A 216 12.82 -0.37 10.20
N LYS A 217 13.02 -1.38 9.37
CA LYS A 217 14.15 -2.32 9.40
C LYS A 217 15.09 -2.15 8.20
N LYS A 218 14.64 -1.45 7.15
CA LYS A 218 15.38 -1.20 5.91
C LYS A 218 15.26 0.26 5.49
N LEU A 219 14.97 0.56 4.23
CA LEU A 219 15.16 1.88 3.67
C LEU A 219 13.85 2.67 3.63
N LEU A 220 13.91 3.89 4.16
CA LEU A 220 12.99 4.98 3.85
C LEU A 220 13.80 6.12 3.22
N GLU A 221 13.58 6.41 1.94
CA GLU A 221 14.29 7.47 1.21
C GLU A 221 13.30 8.47 0.62
N ALA A 222 13.29 9.68 1.18
CA ALA A 222 12.63 10.84 0.61
C ALA A 222 13.67 11.95 0.45
N ASP A 223 14.65 11.75 -0.45
CA ASP A 223 15.74 12.71 -0.68
C ASP A 223 15.16 14.05 -1.14
N GLY A 224 15.41 15.12 -0.40
CA GLY A 224 14.74 16.41 -0.64
C GLY A 224 13.37 16.60 0.05
N GLY A 225 12.81 15.53 0.63
CA GLY A 225 11.44 15.42 1.13
C GLY A 225 11.29 15.26 2.65
N ILE A 226 10.14 14.74 3.09
CA ILE A 226 9.78 14.56 4.50
C ILE A 226 9.49 13.09 4.82
N ILE A 227 9.99 12.62 5.97
CA ILE A 227 9.62 11.31 6.53
C ILE A 227 8.96 11.51 7.90
N LEU A 228 7.76 10.94 8.07
CA LEU A 228 6.98 10.95 9.31
C LEU A 228 6.80 9.52 9.84
N LEU A 229 7.20 9.28 11.08
CA LEU A 229 6.91 8.06 11.81
C LEU A 229 6.11 8.43 13.06
N GLU A 230 4.84 8.03 13.12
CA GLU A 230 3.93 8.50 14.17
C GLU A 230 3.01 7.38 14.69
N ALA A 231 3.20 7.01 15.95
CA ALA A 231 2.32 6.07 16.65
C ALA A 231 1.73 6.76 17.88
N ASN A 232 0.47 7.18 17.79
CA ASN A 232 -0.19 7.90 18.88
C ASN A 232 -1.09 6.97 19.69
N THR A 233 -1.06 7.06 21.02
CA THR A 233 -2.00 6.34 21.90
C THR A 233 -2.56 7.27 22.97
N GLU A 234 -3.86 7.18 23.27
CA GLU A 234 -4.50 7.91 24.35
C GLU A 234 -4.14 7.34 25.74
N ASN A 235 -3.79 6.05 25.81
CA ASN A 235 -3.61 5.35 27.07
C ASN A 235 -2.18 5.47 27.57
N LYS A 236 -1.95 6.35 28.57
CA LYS A 236 -0.62 6.58 29.19
C LYS A 236 0.00 5.34 29.88
N LEU A 237 -0.76 4.26 30.07
CA LEU A 237 -0.26 2.98 30.61
C LEU A 237 0.26 2.04 29.52
N ASN A 238 0.00 2.38 28.26
CA ASN A 238 0.44 1.65 27.09
C ASN A 238 1.43 2.52 26.31
N GLU A 239 2.57 1.94 25.96
CA GLU A 239 3.58 2.64 25.16
C GLU A 239 3.37 2.30 23.69
N SER A 240 3.09 3.32 22.87
CA SER A 240 3.28 3.21 21.42
C SER A 240 4.76 3.12 21.12
N ILE A 241 5.13 2.26 20.17
CA ILE A 241 6.53 2.00 19.84
C ILE A 241 6.79 2.43 18.42
N VAL A 242 7.80 3.28 18.25
CA VAL A 242 8.43 3.56 16.96
C VAL A 242 9.86 3.06 17.05
N ASN A 243 10.19 2.00 16.30
CA ASN A 243 11.55 1.48 16.21
C ASN A 243 12.11 1.69 14.80
N ASN A 244 13.38 2.10 14.72
CA ASN A 244 14.12 2.22 13.47
C ASN A 244 15.47 1.51 13.60
N ASP A 245 15.56 0.33 13.00
CA ASP A 245 16.80 -0.44 12.82
C ASP A 245 17.41 -0.22 11.42
N GLY A 246 16.69 0.46 10.52
CA GLY A 246 17.06 0.70 9.13
C GLY A 246 17.59 2.12 8.82
N ILE A 247 17.67 2.44 7.53
CA ILE A 247 18.16 3.72 7.00
C ILE A 247 16.98 4.66 6.74
N ILE A 248 17.12 5.92 7.16
CA ILE A 248 16.19 7.01 6.84
C ILE A 248 16.98 8.13 6.18
N LYS A 249 16.66 8.48 4.94
CA LYS A 249 17.28 9.58 4.19
C LYS A 249 16.23 10.61 3.78
N ALA A 250 16.27 11.81 4.36
CA ALA A 250 15.37 12.91 4.01
C ALA A 250 15.92 14.28 4.43
N ASN A 251 15.33 15.36 3.89
CA ASN A 251 15.64 16.72 4.33
C ASN A 251 15.12 17.01 5.74
N ARG A 252 13.94 16.47 6.07
CA ARG A 252 13.29 16.64 7.37
C ARG A 252 12.67 15.33 7.84
N ILE A 253 12.97 14.98 9.09
CA ILE A 253 12.40 13.81 9.77
C ILE A 253 11.62 14.33 10.99
N GLU A 254 10.38 13.90 11.16
CA GLU A 254 9.54 14.16 12.33
C GLU A 254 9.12 12.85 13.01
N ASN A 255 9.29 12.76 14.33
CA ASN A 255 8.80 11.66 15.16
C ASN A 255 8.08 12.22 16.40
N GLN A 256 6.80 11.90 16.55
CA GLN A 256 5.95 12.31 17.68
C GLN A 256 5.45 11.05 18.40
N GLY A 257 6.32 10.38 19.15
CA GLY A 257 5.94 9.15 19.86
C GLY A 257 7.07 8.42 20.61
N GLY A 258 8.35 8.72 20.31
CA GLY A 258 9.50 8.12 21.02
C GLY A 258 10.86 8.42 20.35
N GLU A 259 11.11 9.71 20.11
CA GLU A 259 12.28 10.42 19.52
C GLU A 259 13.21 9.74 18.47
N ILE A 260 13.13 10.26 17.23
CA ILE A 260 14.28 10.51 16.34
C ILE A 260 14.13 11.91 15.71
N TRP A 261 15.17 12.73 15.81
CA TRP A 261 15.37 13.98 15.06
C TRP A 261 16.79 13.99 14.47
N LEU A 262 16.97 14.43 13.22
CA LEU A 262 18.20 15.10 12.78
C LEU A 262 17.93 16.06 11.60
N LYS A 263 18.32 17.33 11.83
CA LYS A 263 18.41 18.40 10.83
C LYS A 263 19.77 18.33 10.15
N GLY A 264 19.80 18.24 8.82
CA GLY A 264 21.02 18.42 8.01
C GLY A 264 20.87 19.58 7.05
N ASN A 265 21.43 20.74 7.41
CA ASN A 265 21.63 21.82 6.46
C ASN A 265 22.95 21.50 5.72
N SER A 266 22.88 21.33 4.40
CA SER A 266 24.02 21.27 3.44
C SER A 266 25.20 20.34 3.77
N GLU A 267 25.41 19.36 2.88
CA GLU A 267 26.58 18.47 2.73
C GLU A 267 26.79 17.43 3.83
N GLY A 268 26.39 16.19 3.53
CA GLY A 268 26.89 15.01 4.23
C GLY A 268 25.91 13.84 4.16
N ASP A 269 26.25 12.82 3.38
CA ASP A 269 25.66 11.50 3.54
C ASP A 269 25.92 11.02 4.97
N ILE A 270 24.87 10.53 5.65
CA ILE A 270 24.99 9.96 7.00
C ILE A 270 24.66 8.46 6.88
N TYR A 271 25.63 7.63 7.26
CA TYR A 271 25.53 6.16 7.32
C TYR A 271 24.75 5.69 8.55
#